data_AF-A0A963THZ2-F1
#
_entry.id   AF-A0A963THZ2-F1
#
_cell.length_a   1.000
_cell.length_b   1.000
_cell.length_c   1.000
_cell.angle_alpha   90.00
_cell.angle_beta   90.00
_cell.angle_gamma   90.00
#
_symmetry.space_group_name_H-M   'P 1'
#
loop_
_entity.id
_entity.type
_entity.pdbx_description
1 polymer ?
#
loop_
_entity_poly.entity_id
_entity_poly.type
_entity_poly.pdbx_seq_one_letter_code
_entity_poly.pdbx_strand_id
1 'polypeptide(L)'
;MLMSYAMHAGLHNHGMDGLSERYLGHKPIEIKSLLGSGKAAITFDRVPVDEAVKYAAEDADVTLRLWQAFRPDLHRAGVTTVYETLERPLVPVLARMEMAGIRVDPGVLSRMSNAFAQQMAGLEADIHTIAGQPFNVGS
;
A
#
# COMPACT_ATOMS: atom_id res chain seq x y z
N MET A 1 0.30 2.36 -12.52
CA MET A 1 -0.62 2.79 -11.45
C MET A 1 -1.39 4.07 -11.79
N LEU A 2 -0.77 5.27 -11.78
CA LEU A 2 -1.50 6.55 -11.84
C LEU A 2 -2.40 6.75 -13.07
N MET A 3 -1.98 6.30 -14.26
CA MET A 3 -2.83 6.38 -15.46
C MET A 3 -4.13 5.58 -15.29
N SER A 4 -4.03 4.38 -14.71
CA SER A 4 -5.20 3.55 -14.41
C SER A 4 -6.07 4.16 -13.32
N TYR A 5 -5.46 4.73 -12.27
CA TYR A 5 -6.18 5.43 -11.22
C TYR A 5 -6.99 6.61 -11.76
N ALA A 6 -6.37 7.48 -12.56
CA ALA A 6 -7.04 8.63 -13.15
C ALA A 6 -8.28 8.24 -13.97
N MET A 7 -8.23 7.10 -14.68
CA MET A 7 -9.36 6.64 -15.51
C MET A 7 -10.41 5.85 -14.73
N HIS A 8 -10.03 5.13 -13.67
CA HIS A 8 -10.83 4.04 -13.11
C HIS A 8 -10.85 4.00 -11.56
N ALA A 9 -10.56 5.13 -10.91
CA ALA A 9 -10.56 5.23 -9.45
C ALA A 9 -11.82 4.60 -8.83
N GLY A 10 -11.63 3.72 -7.85
CA GLY A 10 -12.71 3.05 -7.12
C GLY A 10 -13.30 1.80 -7.79
N LEU A 11 -12.91 1.47 -9.02
CA LEU A 11 -13.44 0.28 -9.72
C LEU A 11 -12.65 -0.99 -9.42
N HIS A 12 -11.34 -0.88 -9.20
CA HIS A 12 -10.45 -2.01 -8.92
C HIS A 12 -9.09 -1.57 -8.38
N ASN A 13 -8.26 -2.54 -7.98
CA ASN A 13 -6.87 -2.28 -7.62
C ASN A 13 -6.04 -1.81 -8.83
N HIS A 14 -5.05 -0.95 -8.60
CA HIS A 14 -4.19 -0.35 -9.64
C HIS A 14 -2.73 -0.84 -9.59
N GLY A 15 -2.48 -1.94 -8.88
CA GLY A 15 -1.19 -2.64 -8.88
C GLY A 15 -0.88 -3.30 -10.22
N MET A 16 0.40 -3.45 -10.55
CA MET A 16 0.85 -3.92 -11.87
C MET A 16 0.27 -5.30 -12.23
N ASP A 17 0.32 -6.28 -11.31
CA ASP A 17 -0.15 -7.65 -11.56
C ASP A 17 -1.62 -7.70 -11.96
N GLY A 18 -2.47 -7.05 -11.16
CA GLY A 18 -3.91 -7.00 -11.45
C GLY A 18 -4.26 -6.23 -12.72
N LEU A 19 -3.46 -5.22 -13.09
CA LEU A 19 -3.61 -4.51 -14.36
C LEU A 19 -3.13 -5.35 -15.54
N SER A 20 -2.02 -6.08 -15.40
CA SER A 20 -1.48 -6.97 -16.41
C SER A 20 -2.48 -8.08 -16.75
N GLU A 21 -3.04 -8.75 -15.74
CA GLU A 21 -4.02 -9.81 -15.96
C GLU A 21 -5.29 -9.25 -16.63
N ARG A 22 -5.79 -8.10 -16.16
CA ARG A 22 -7.03 -7.50 -16.67
C ARG A 22 -6.92 -6.99 -18.11
N TYR A 23 -5.85 -6.26 -18.42
CA TYR A 23 -5.75 -5.51 -19.68
C TYR A 23 -4.87 -6.20 -20.72
N LEU A 24 -3.94 -7.06 -20.29
CA LEU A 24 -3.02 -7.77 -21.18
C LEU A 24 -3.28 -9.28 -21.24
N GLY A 25 -4.13 -9.83 -20.36
CA GLY A 25 -4.35 -11.27 -20.24
C GLY A 25 -3.08 -12.02 -19.81
N HIS A 26 -2.13 -11.32 -19.18
CA HIS A 26 -0.82 -11.84 -18.80
C HIS A 26 -0.69 -11.85 -17.28
N LYS A 27 -0.40 -13.00 -16.69
CA LYS A 27 -0.12 -13.14 -15.26
C LYS A 27 1.39 -12.99 -15.02
N PRO A 28 1.86 -11.91 -14.37
CA PRO A 28 3.28 -11.74 -14.07
C PRO A 28 3.80 -12.73 -13.02
N ILE A 29 5.12 -12.84 -12.94
CA ILE A 29 5.85 -13.59 -11.94
C ILE A 29 5.61 -12.94 -10.57
N GLU A 30 5.06 -13.69 -9.62
CA GLU A 30 4.80 -13.19 -8.28
C GLU A 30 6.12 -13.01 -7.52
N ILE A 31 6.40 -11.81 -6.96
CA ILE A 31 7.63 -11.53 -6.20
C ILE A 31 7.84 -12.52 -5.03
N LYS A 32 6.74 -13.01 -4.45
CA LYS A 32 6.75 -13.99 -3.36
C LYS A 32 7.34 -15.34 -3.78
N SER A 33 7.31 -15.68 -5.07
CA SER A 33 7.96 -16.88 -5.59
C SER A 33 9.49 -16.78 -5.52
N LEU A 34 10.04 -15.56 -5.61
CA LEU A 34 11.49 -15.31 -5.49
C LEU A 34 11.91 -15.10 -4.03
N LEU A 35 11.12 -14.36 -3.25
CA LEU A 35 11.50 -13.95 -1.90
C LEU A 35 11.10 -14.97 -0.83
N GLY A 36 10.18 -15.89 -1.11
CA GLY A 36 9.59 -16.75 -0.09
C GLY A 36 8.60 -16.00 0.80
N SER A 37 8.36 -16.50 2.01
CA SER A 37 7.35 -15.91 2.91
C SER A 37 7.66 -16.06 4.40
N GLY A 38 7.06 -15.19 5.21
CA GLY A 38 7.22 -15.18 6.65
C GLY A 38 8.63 -14.78 7.09
N LYS A 39 9.05 -15.26 8.27
CA LYS A 39 10.36 -14.93 8.86
C LYS A 39 11.55 -15.47 8.05
N ALA A 40 11.30 -16.44 7.16
CA ALA A 40 12.33 -17.05 6.30
C ALA A 40 12.44 -16.38 4.93
N ALA A 41 11.65 -15.34 4.65
CA ALA A 41 11.74 -14.61 3.40
C ALA A 41 13.14 -13.98 3.24
N ILE A 42 13.69 -14.10 2.04
CA ILE A 42 14.95 -13.46 1.68
C ILE A 42 14.69 -12.06 1.12
N THR A 43 15.73 -11.23 1.12
CA THR A 43 15.73 -9.94 0.45
C THR A 43 16.18 -10.11 -1.01
N PHE A 44 15.80 -9.17 -1.89
CA PHE A 44 15.99 -9.31 -3.34
C PHE A 44 17.47 -9.41 -3.75
N ASP A 45 18.40 -8.87 -2.96
CA ASP A 45 19.86 -9.01 -3.15
C ASP A 45 20.37 -10.45 -3.02
N ARG A 46 19.58 -11.36 -2.45
CA ARG A 46 19.90 -12.78 -2.30
C ARG A 46 19.29 -13.67 -3.38
N VAL A 47 18.48 -13.10 -4.27
CA VAL A 47 17.84 -13.83 -5.36
C VAL A 47 18.89 -14.16 -6.42
N PRO A 48 18.91 -15.39 -6.98
CA PRO A 48 19.79 -15.74 -8.10
C PRO A 48 19.59 -14.75 -9.26
N VAL A 49 20.71 -14.30 -9.86
CA VAL A 49 20.68 -13.25 -10.89
C VAL A 49 19.80 -13.64 -12.08
N ASP A 50 19.82 -14.91 -12.47
CA ASP A 50 19.02 -15.43 -13.58
C ASP A 50 17.51 -15.39 -13.33
N GLU A 51 17.07 -15.55 -12.08
CA GLU A 51 15.67 -15.38 -11.68
C GLU A 51 15.32 -13.90 -11.52
N ALA A 52 16.20 -13.13 -10.88
CA ALA A 52 16.02 -11.70 -10.67
C ALA A 52 15.87 -10.94 -12.01
N VAL A 53 16.66 -11.31 -13.02
CA VAL A 53 16.58 -10.70 -14.36
C VAL A 53 15.24 -10.98 -15.02
N LYS A 54 14.69 -12.21 -14.93
CA LYS A 54 13.39 -12.55 -15.52
C LYS A 54 12.28 -11.72 -14.89
N TYR A 55 12.24 -11.65 -13.56
CA TYR A 55 11.27 -10.86 -12.82
C TYR A 55 11.39 -9.36 -13.16
N ALA A 56 12.59 -8.78 -13.02
CA ALA A 56 12.79 -7.35 -13.23
C ALA A 56 12.55 -6.90 -14.69
N ALA A 57 12.94 -7.74 -15.66
CA ALA A 57 12.69 -7.46 -17.07
C ALA A 57 11.21 -7.56 -17.43
N GLU A 58 10.48 -8.52 -16.85
CA GLU A 58 9.04 -8.64 -17.04
C GLU A 58 8.30 -7.41 -16.49
N ASP A 59 8.62 -6.95 -15.27
CA ASP A 59 8.02 -5.75 -14.69
C ASP A 59 8.19 -4.52 -15.61
N ALA A 60 9.36 -4.38 -16.22
CA ALA A 60 9.65 -3.30 -17.18
C ALA A 60 8.85 -3.45 -18.48
N ASP A 61 8.79 -4.66 -19.07
CA ASP A 61 8.02 -4.93 -20.30
C ASP A 61 6.52 -4.70 -20.08
N VAL A 62 5.96 -5.30 -19.03
CA VAL A 62 4.54 -5.18 -18.66
C VAL A 62 4.18 -3.72 -18.42
N THR A 63 5.02 -2.97 -17.69
CA THR A 63 4.79 -1.54 -17.45
C THR A 63 4.76 -0.74 -18.76
N LEU A 64 5.67 -1.02 -19.70
CA LEU A 64 5.69 -0.36 -20.99
C LEU A 64 4.43 -0.69 -21.82
N ARG A 65 4.03 -1.96 -21.87
CA ARG A 65 2.82 -2.42 -22.57
C ARG A 65 1.56 -1.76 -22.00
N LEU A 66 1.44 -1.70 -20.67
CA LEU A 66 0.35 -1.00 -20.00
C LEU A 66 0.34 0.50 -20.32
N TRP A 67 1.51 1.16 -20.34
CA TRP A 67 1.60 2.57 -20.72
C TRP A 67 1.16 2.81 -22.16
N GLN A 68 1.58 1.96 -23.10
CA GLN A 68 1.17 2.03 -24.51
C GLN A 68 -0.34 1.88 -24.66
N ALA A 69 -0.96 0.99 -23.89
CA ALA A 69 -2.41 0.79 -23.89
C ALA A 69 -3.16 1.98 -23.28
N PHE A 70 -2.74 2.48 -22.12
CA PHE A 70 -3.48 3.51 -21.38
C PHE A 70 -3.28 4.93 -21.90
N ARG A 71 -2.12 5.23 -22.49
CA ARG A 71 -1.82 6.59 -22.96
C ARG A 71 -2.87 7.18 -23.91
N PRO A 72 -3.33 6.49 -24.97
CA PRO A 72 -4.39 7.02 -25.83
C PRO A 72 -5.75 7.13 -25.10
N ASP A 73 -6.00 6.26 -24.12
CA ASP A 73 -7.29 6.21 -23.42
C ASP A 73 -7.45 7.33 -22.38
N LEU A 74 -6.35 7.86 -21.83
CA LEU A 74 -6.39 9.05 -20.95
C LEU A 74 -7.12 10.24 -21.60
N HIS A 75 -6.95 10.41 -22.91
CA HIS A 75 -7.61 11.47 -23.65
C HIS A 75 -9.10 11.15 -23.84
N ARG A 76 -9.42 9.92 -24.22
CA ARG A 76 -10.80 9.45 -24.41
C ARG A 76 -11.62 9.52 -23.12
N ALA A 77 -11.00 9.25 -21.98
CA ALA A 77 -11.61 9.35 -20.66
C ALA A 77 -11.69 10.80 -20.13
N GLY A 78 -11.09 11.79 -20.82
CA GLY A 78 -11.13 13.20 -20.42
C GLY A 78 -10.29 13.55 -19.19
N VAL A 79 -9.37 12.67 -18.77
CA VAL A 79 -8.59 12.81 -17.51
C VAL A 79 -7.14 13.18 -17.74
N THR A 80 -6.77 13.54 -18.97
CA THR A 80 -5.38 13.88 -19.32
C THR A 80 -4.84 15.04 -18.48
N THR A 81 -5.63 16.11 -18.31
CA THR A 81 -5.21 17.29 -17.54
C THR A 81 -4.90 16.94 -16.09
N VAL A 82 -5.81 16.25 -15.39
CA VAL A 82 -5.59 15.90 -13.99
C VAL A 82 -4.39 14.96 -13.82
N TYR A 83 -4.21 14.00 -14.73
CA TYR A 83 -3.05 13.13 -14.72
C TYR A 83 -1.72 13.90 -14.89
N GLU A 84 -1.62 14.78 -15.88
CA GLU A 84 -0.37 15.49 -16.21
C GLU A 84 -0.06 16.64 -15.25
N THR A 85 -1.07 17.36 -14.76
CA THR A 85 -0.84 18.59 -13.97
C THR A 85 -0.97 18.39 -12.47
N LEU A 86 -1.62 17.31 -12.03
CA LEU A 86 -1.83 17.02 -10.60
C LEU A 86 -1.12 15.72 -10.18
N GLU A 87 -1.53 14.58 -10.74
CA GLU A 87 -1.08 13.26 -10.27
C GLU A 87 0.43 13.04 -10.52
N ARG A 88 0.88 13.28 -11.74
CA ARG A 88 2.27 13.02 -12.13
C ARG A 88 3.29 13.95 -11.43
N PRO A 89 3.05 15.27 -11.27
CA PRO A 89 3.94 16.15 -10.52
C PRO A 89 3.95 15.91 -9.00
N LEU A 90 2.91 15.26 -8.46
CA LEU A 90 2.79 14.99 -7.03
C LEU A 90 3.73 13.88 -6.55
N VAL A 91 4.12 12.94 -7.43
CA VAL A 91 5.03 11.82 -7.10
C VAL A 91 6.31 12.27 -6.39
N PRO A 92 7.13 13.20 -6.95
CA PRO A 92 8.34 13.65 -6.26
C PRO A 92 8.06 14.47 -5.00
N VAL A 93 6.87 15.07 -4.84
CA VAL A 93 6.49 15.77 -3.61
C VAL A 93 6.24 14.77 -2.50
N LEU A 94 5.44 13.73 -2.75
CA LEU A 94 5.15 12.67 -1.80
C LEU A 94 6.43 11.93 -1.39
N ALA A 95 7.28 11.57 -2.35
CA ALA A 95 8.56 10.93 -2.04
C ALA A 95 9.41 11.78 -1.08
N ARG A 96 9.47 13.11 -1.26
CA ARG A 96 10.18 13.99 -0.34
C ARG A 96 9.53 14.07 1.04
N MET A 97 8.20 14.13 1.10
CA MET A 97 7.47 14.15 2.38
C MET A 97 7.70 12.85 3.16
N GLU A 98 7.64 11.70 2.49
CA GLU A 98 7.90 10.39 3.08
C GLU A 98 9.35 10.27 3.58
N MET A 99 10.33 10.70 2.78
CA MET A 99 11.75 10.69 3.16
C MET A 99 12.06 11.67 4.30
N ALA A 100 11.37 12.80 4.38
CA ALA A 100 11.52 13.75 5.49
C ALA A 100 10.99 13.19 6.81
N GLY A 101 9.92 12.39 6.74
CA GLY A 101 9.27 11.78 7.89
C GLY A 101 8.64 12.81 8.83
N ILE A 102 8.19 12.31 9.99
CA ILE A 102 7.59 13.12 11.05
C ILE A 102 8.30 12.79 12.35
N ARG A 103 8.75 13.82 13.08
CA ARG A 103 9.38 13.63 14.39
C ARG A 103 8.32 13.23 15.41
N VAL A 104 8.57 12.13 16.11
CA VAL A 104 7.71 11.61 17.17
C VAL A 104 8.47 11.69 18.50
N ASP A 105 7.76 12.01 19.59
CA ASP A 105 8.26 11.91 20.96
C ASP A 105 7.75 10.60 21.61
N PRO A 106 8.59 9.57 21.76
CA PRO A 106 8.19 8.31 22.36
C PRO A 106 7.79 8.44 23.84
N GLY A 107 8.35 9.42 24.56
CA GLY A 107 8.03 9.67 25.96
C GLY A 107 6.62 10.20 26.13
N VAL A 108 6.18 11.11 25.24
CA VAL A 108 4.78 11.57 25.20
C VAL A 108 3.85 10.39 24.91
N LEU A 109 4.16 9.59 23.88
CA LEU A 109 3.33 8.43 23.54
C LEU A 109 3.25 7.41 24.68
N SER A 110 4.35 7.15 25.38
CA SER A 110 4.37 6.27 26.55
C SER A 110 3.49 6.80 27.69
N ARG A 111 3.55 8.10 27.99
CA ARG A 111 2.69 8.72 29.00
C ARG A 111 1.22 8.65 28.62
N MET A 112 0.88 8.92 27.36
CA MET A 112 -0.49 8.78 26.86
C MET A 112 -1.00 7.35 26.97
N SER A 113 -0.18 6.36 26.59
CA SER A 113 -0.51 4.94 26.73
C SER A 113 -0.85 4.57 28.18
N ASN A 114 -0.01 5.00 29.14
CA ASN A 114 -0.25 4.75 30.56
C ASN A 114 -1.52 5.43 31.06
N ALA A 115 -1.77 6.67 30.64
CA ALA A 115 -2.99 7.39 31.01
C ALA A 115 -4.25 6.68 30.49
N PHE A 116 -4.24 6.21 29.25
CA PHE A 116 -5.35 5.43 28.70
C PHE A 116 -5.52 4.09 29.41
N ALA A 117 -4.44 3.38 29.74
CA ALA A 117 -4.53 2.13 30.50
C ALA A 117 -5.18 2.32 31.87
N GLN A 118 -4.83 3.38 32.58
CA GLN A 118 -5.44 3.73 33.87
C GLN A 118 -6.93 4.11 33.73
N GLN A 119 -7.27 4.91 32.72
CA GLN A 119 -8.66 5.29 32.46
C GLN A 119 -9.52 4.08 32.07
N MET A 120 -9.01 3.19 31.22
CA MET A 120 -9.71 1.97 30.83
C MET A 120 -9.96 1.07 32.05
N ALA A 121 -8.96 0.87 32.91
CA ALA A 121 -9.13 0.08 34.13
C ALA A 121 -10.17 0.69 35.08
N GLY A 122 -10.19 2.03 35.21
CA GLY A 122 -11.22 2.72 36.00
C GLY A 122 -12.63 2.53 35.43
N LEU A 123 -12.79 2.75 34.13
CA LEU A 123 -14.08 2.58 33.45
C LEU A 123 -14.57 1.13 33.48
N GLU A 124 -13.66 0.15 33.33
CA GLU A 124 -14.00 -1.27 33.44
C GLU A 124 -14.53 -1.61 34.83
N ALA A 125 -13.88 -1.10 35.89
CA ALA A 125 -14.33 -1.29 37.27
C ALA A 125 -15.70 -0.66 37.51
N ASP A 126 -15.95 0.54 36.98
CA ASP A 126 -17.26 1.21 37.07
C ASP A 126 -18.34 0.40 36.36
N ILE A 127 -18.05 -0.12 35.16
CA ILE A 127 -18.97 -0.97 34.39
C ILE A 127 -19.32 -2.25 35.15
N HIS A 128 -18.32 -2.95 35.70
CA HIS A 128 -18.56 -4.18 36.49
C HIS A 128 -19.37 -3.88 37.75
N THR A 129 -19.14 -2.73 38.39
CA THR A 129 -19.91 -2.30 39.57
C THR A 129 -21.39 -2.08 39.22
N ILE A 130 -21.67 -1.38 38.11
CA ILE A 130 -23.04 -1.12 37.65
C ILE A 130 -23.73 -2.42 37.20
N ALA A 131 -23.00 -3.31 36.54
CA ALA A 131 -23.50 -4.60 36.05
C ALA A 131 -23.65 -5.66 37.16
N GLY A 132 -23.04 -5.44 38.33
CA GLY A 132 -23.07 -6.36 39.48
C GLY A 132 -22.24 -7.63 39.31
N GLN A 133 -21.50 -7.78 38.21
CA GLN A 133 -20.61 -8.91 37.95
C GLN A 133 -19.52 -8.54 36.93
N PRO A 134 -18.34 -9.20 37.00
CA PRO A 134 -17.32 -9.06 35.96
C PRO A 134 -17.74 -9.73 34.65
N PHE A 135 -17.49 -9.06 33.54
CA PHE A 135 -17.63 -9.60 32.19
C PHE A 135 -16.64 -8.93 31.24
N ASN A 136 -16.42 -9.51 30.06
CA ASN A 136 -15.57 -8.89 29.05
C ASN A 136 -16.29 -7.69 28.43
N VAL A 137 -15.79 -6.47 28.66
CA VAL A 137 -16.40 -5.24 28.12
C VAL A 137 -16.33 -5.18 26.58
N GLY A 138 -15.39 -5.89 25.95
CA GLY A 138 -15.22 -5.92 24.50
C GLY A 138 -15.98 -7.04 23.78
N SER A 139 -16.87 -7.78 24.46
CA SER A 139 -17.68 -8.86 23.85
C SER A 139 -18.85 -8.36 23.03
#